data_AF-A0A1F8UWS9-F1
#
_entry.id   AF-A0A1F8UWS9-F1
#
_cell.length_a   1.000
_cell.length_b   1.000
_cell.length_c   1.000
_cell.angle_alpha   90.00
_cell.angle_beta   90.00
_cell.angle_gamma   90.00
#
_symmetry.space_group_name_H-M   'P 1'
#
loop_
_entity.id
_entity.type
_entity.pdbx_description
1 polymer ?
#
loop_
_entity_poly.entity_id
_entity_poly.type
_entity_poly.pdbx_seq_one_letter_code
_entity_poly.pdbx_strand_id
1 'polypeptide(L)'
;MNTDTFLISSIKEITKDRLVFTNNENQLQEIDFYECRKNWVEHFNNNEFVTFEGNPAPKVSLEENTCVGERDWFFEKPYYEFYSNPKIRFEIHPKKRLFDCLNKYWYQRYYPEFRKVDNELHKVGLCTFDLG
;
A
#
# COMPACT_ATOMS: atom_id res chain seq x y z
N MET A 1 8.22 13.77 3.40
CA MET A 1 8.82 12.51 3.87
C MET A 1 9.51 11.87 2.68
N ASN A 2 10.71 11.34 2.85
CA ASN A 2 11.33 10.52 1.80
C ASN A 2 10.58 9.17 1.73
N THR A 3 10.50 8.60 0.54
CA THR A 3 9.87 7.30 0.29
C THR A 3 10.93 6.31 -0.18
N ASP A 4 11.07 5.21 0.56
CA ASP A 4 11.91 4.08 0.18
C ASP A 4 11.08 3.03 -0.54
N THR A 5 11.62 2.44 -1.61
CA THR A 5 10.88 1.52 -2.48
C THR A 5 11.48 0.12 -2.49
N PHE A 6 10.62 -0.89 -2.32
CA PHE A 6 10.96 -2.31 -2.37
C PHE A 6 10.00 -3.07 -3.28
N LEU A 7 10.33 -4.31 -3.63
CA LEU A 7 9.41 -5.19 -4.35
C LEU A 7 8.33 -5.71 -3.40
N ILE A 8 7.09 -5.84 -3.87
CA ILE A 8 5.99 -6.40 -3.05
C ILE A 8 6.29 -7.83 -2.56
N SER A 9 7.05 -8.59 -3.32
CA SER A 9 7.51 -9.95 -2.97
C SER A 9 8.51 -9.98 -1.80
N SER A 10 9.02 -8.82 -1.38
CA SER A 10 9.85 -8.71 -0.18
C SER A 10 9.06 -8.79 1.12
N ILE A 11 7.74 -8.53 1.08
CA ILE A 11 6.84 -8.67 2.23
C ILE A 11 6.82 -10.14 2.66
N LYS A 12 7.12 -10.40 3.94
CA LYS A 12 7.16 -11.73 4.53
C LYS A 12 5.93 -12.01 5.38
N GLU A 13 5.52 -11.04 6.17
CA GLU A 13 4.45 -11.20 7.15
C GLU A 13 3.71 -9.88 7.38
N ILE A 14 2.39 -9.98 7.57
CA ILE A 14 1.53 -8.89 8.01
C ILE A 14 0.80 -9.40 9.26
N THR A 15 0.98 -8.70 10.37
CA THR A 15 0.30 -8.96 11.65
C THR A 15 -0.61 -7.79 11.99
N LYS A 16 -1.27 -7.83 13.14
CA LYS A 16 -2.09 -6.69 13.58
C LYS A 16 -1.28 -5.42 13.84
N ASP A 17 -0.04 -5.57 14.29
CA ASP A 17 0.75 -4.44 14.78
C ASP A 17 1.84 -4.00 13.80
N ARG A 18 2.29 -4.91 12.93
CA ARG A 18 3.43 -4.66 12.04
C ARG A 18 3.40 -5.41 10.71
N LEU A 19 4.14 -4.88 9.74
CA LEU A 19 4.54 -5.55 8.51
C LEU A 19 6.04 -5.88 8.58
N VAL A 20 6.40 -7.12 8.25
CA VAL A 20 7.79 -7.58 8.16
C VAL A 20 8.17 -7.78 6.71
N PHE A 21 9.32 -7.25 6.30
CA PHE A 21 9.84 -7.39 4.94
C PHE A 21 11.36 -7.57 4.94
N THR A 22 11.93 -7.88 3.77
CA THR A 22 13.37 -8.01 3.58
C THR A 22 13.90 -6.86 2.72
N ASN A 23 14.92 -6.13 3.19
CA ASN A 23 15.54 -5.05 2.42
C ASN A 23 16.51 -5.57 1.35
N ASN A 24 17.17 -4.64 0.64
CA ASN A 24 18.13 -4.96 -0.43
C ASN A 24 19.41 -5.68 0.07
N GLU A 25 19.68 -5.62 1.37
CA GLU A 25 20.81 -6.28 2.04
C GLU A 25 20.42 -7.65 2.61
N ASN A 26 19.23 -8.16 2.30
CA ASN A 26 18.65 -9.38 2.87
C ASN A 26 18.44 -9.34 4.39
N GLN A 27 18.33 -8.15 4.97
CA GLN A 27 18.02 -7.98 6.39
C GLN A 27 16.51 -7.85 6.57
N LEU A 28 15.99 -8.43 7.66
CA LEU A 28 14.60 -8.23 8.07
C LEU A 28 14.42 -6.80 8.57
N GLN A 29 13.34 -6.18 8.14
CA GLN A 29 12.90 -4.85 8.52
C GLN A 29 11.43 -4.91 8.90
N GLU A 30 10.99 -3.95 9.71
CA GLU A 30 9.63 -3.91 10.22
C GLU A 30 9.03 -2.51 10.06
N ILE A 31 7.72 -2.46 9.84
CA ILE A 31 6.91 -1.24 9.81
C ILE A 31 5.89 -1.34 10.94
N ASP A 32 5.80 -0.30 11.77
CA ASP A 32 4.76 -0.18 12.80
C ASP A 32 3.47 0.40 12.21
N PHE A 33 2.38 -0.36 12.28
CA PHE A 33 1.08 0.07 11.75
C PHE A 33 0.41 1.16 12.57
N TYR A 34 0.70 1.28 13.86
CA TYR A 34 0.22 2.41 14.67
C TYR A 34 0.85 3.71 14.18
N GLU A 35 2.16 3.71 13.89
CA GLU A 35 2.84 4.85 13.28
C GLU A 35 2.23 5.19 11.91
N CYS A 36 2.04 4.17 11.05
CA CYS A 36 1.42 4.36 9.75
C CYS A 36 0.04 5.03 9.83
N ARG A 37 -0.83 4.55 10.73
CA ARG A 37 -2.18 5.13 10.91
C ARG A 37 -2.13 6.57 11.37
N LYS A 38 -1.26 6.88 12.34
CA LYS A 38 -1.07 8.24 12.83
C LYS A 38 -0.66 9.18 11.70
N ASN A 39 0.35 8.79 10.92
CA ASN A 39 0.86 9.59 9.81
C ASN A 39 -0.14 9.69 8.65
N TRP A 40 -0.92 8.63 8.40
CA TRP A 40 -2.00 8.65 7.42
C TRP A 40 -3.11 9.64 7.84
N VAL A 41 -3.56 9.61 9.08
CA VAL A 41 -4.58 10.54 9.60
C VAL A 41 -4.11 11.99 9.49
N GLU A 42 -2.85 12.26 9.85
CA GLU A 42 -2.25 13.57 9.67
C GLU A 42 -2.23 13.98 8.18
N HIS A 43 -1.80 13.08 7.29
CA HIS A 43 -1.80 13.34 5.86
C HIS A 43 -3.21 13.63 5.34
N PHE A 44 -4.18 12.78 5.63
CA PHE A 44 -5.56 12.92 5.17
C PHE A 44 -6.18 14.25 5.63
N ASN A 45 -6.00 14.62 6.91
CA ASN A 45 -6.59 15.83 7.47
C ASN A 45 -5.93 17.14 7.01
N ASN A 46 -4.69 17.06 6.50
CA ASN A 46 -3.93 18.20 6.01
C ASN A 46 -3.99 18.36 4.48
N ASN A 47 -4.66 17.45 3.77
CA ASN A 47 -4.83 17.50 2.32
C ASN A 47 -6.31 17.59 1.93
N GLU A 48 -6.59 18.09 0.74
CA GLU A 48 -7.96 18.33 0.26
C GLU A 48 -8.58 17.08 -0.38
N PHE A 49 -8.82 16.05 0.44
CA PHE A 49 -9.61 14.90 0.01
C PHE A 49 -11.07 15.30 -0.17
N VAL A 50 -11.73 14.74 -1.18
CA VAL A 50 -13.14 14.97 -1.48
C VAL A 50 -13.95 13.68 -1.40
N THR A 51 -15.21 13.79 -1.01
CA THR A 51 -16.16 12.69 -1.08
C THR A 51 -16.53 12.40 -2.53
N PHE A 52 -17.23 11.29 -2.76
CA PHE A 52 -17.72 10.92 -4.08
C PHE A 52 -18.65 11.99 -4.69
N GLU A 53 -19.38 12.72 -3.84
CA GLU A 53 -20.26 13.83 -4.22
C GLU A 53 -19.50 15.14 -4.50
N GLY A 54 -18.17 15.16 -4.36
CA GLY A 54 -17.33 16.33 -4.61
C GLY A 54 -17.28 17.33 -3.45
N ASN A 55 -17.79 16.97 -2.27
CA ASN A 55 -17.67 17.80 -1.07
C ASN A 55 -16.33 17.55 -0.38
N PRO A 56 -15.78 18.50 0.40
CA PRO A 56 -14.62 18.24 1.23
C PRO A 56 -14.87 17.05 2.17
N ALA A 57 -13.94 16.10 2.19
CA ALA A 57 -14.02 14.96 3.09
C ALA A 57 -13.92 15.43 4.55
N PRO A 58 -14.75 14.91 5.46
CA PRO A 58 -14.64 15.24 6.88
C PRO A 58 -13.29 14.77 7.43
N LYS A 59 -12.75 15.53 8.39
CA LYS A 59 -11.55 15.10 9.11
C LYS A 59 -11.80 13.79 9.85
N VAL A 60 -10.78 12.95 9.91
CA VAL A 60 -10.81 11.63 10.56
C VAL A 60 -9.95 11.64 11.82
N SER A 61 -10.34 10.83 12.81
CA SER A 61 -9.55 10.59 14.02
C SER A 61 -8.70 9.32 13.90
N LEU A 62 -7.71 9.16 14.77
CA LEU A 62 -6.91 7.94 14.83
C LEU A 62 -7.73 6.74 15.29
N GLU A 63 -8.69 6.96 16.17
CA GLU A 63 -9.55 5.93 16.75
C GLU A 63 -10.50 5.33 15.71
N GLU A 64 -10.99 6.14 14.79
CA GLU A 64 -11.97 5.75 13.76
C GLU A 64 -11.31 5.26 12.46
N ASN A 65 -10.07 5.67 12.18
CA ASN A 65 -9.41 5.38 10.91
C ASN A 65 -8.45 4.19 11.01
N THR A 66 -8.65 3.17 10.16
CA THR A 66 -7.83 1.95 10.09
C THR A 66 -6.84 1.92 8.92
N CYS A 67 -6.76 2.99 8.13
CA CYS A 67 -5.87 3.05 6.98
C CYS A 67 -4.41 3.19 7.43
N VAL A 68 -3.55 2.35 6.88
CA VAL A 68 -2.09 2.40 7.11
C VAL A 68 -1.33 3.09 5.96
N GLY A 69 -2.06 3.59 4.96
CA GLY A 69 -1.50 4.23 3.78
C GLY A 69 -2.42 4.12 2.58
N GLU A 70 -1.85 4.09 1.39
CA GLU A 70 -2.55 4.10 0.11
C GLU A 70 -2.05 3.02 -0.84
N ARG A 71 -2.83 2.74 -1.88
CA ARG A 71 -2.47 1.81 -2.94
C ARG A 71 -3.01 2.29 -4.29
N ASP A 72 -2.42 1.77 -5.37
CA ASP A 72 -2.90 1.99 -6.73
C ASP A 72 -2.58 0.77 -7.58
N TRP A 73 -3.62 0.06 -8.04
CA TRP A 73 -3.45 -1.08 -8.94
C TRP A 73 -3.22 -0.65 -10.40
N PHE A 74 -3.69 0.52 -10.79
CA PHE A 74 -3.65 1.01 -12.16
C PHE A 74 -2.38 1.81 -12.49
N PHE A 75 -1.54 2.11 -11.50
CA PHE A 75 -0.23 2.73 -11.71
C PHE A 75 0.68 1.86 -12.61
N GLU A 76 1.66 2.49 -13.28
CA GLU A 76 2.62 1.78 -14.16
C GLU A 76 3.31 0.62 -13.43
N LYS A 77 3.62 0.85 -12.15
CA LYS A 77 4.11 -0.13 -11.19
C LYS A 77 3.12 -0.19 -10.04
N PRO A 78 2.16 -1.13 -10.06
CA PRO A 78 1.15 -1.24 -9.01
C PRO A 78 1.79 -1.30 -7.63
N TYR A 79 1.28 -0.55 -6.66
CA TYR A 79 1.97 -0.37 -5.39
C TYR A 79 1.05 -0.30 -4.17
N TYR A 80 1.66 -0.56 -3.01
CA TYR A 80 1.18 -0.14 -1.69
C TYR A 80 2.21 0.83 -1.10
N GLU A 81 1.79 1.98 -0.61
CA GLU A 81 2.63 2.93 0.13
C GLU A 81 2.14 3.02 1.57
N PHE A 82 2.99 2.56 2.50
CA PHE A 82 2.78 2.62 3.93
C PHE A 82 3.36 3.90 4.49
N TYR A 83 2.58 4.58 5.33
CA TYR A 83 2.89 5.90 5.88
C TYR A 83 3.81 5.81 7.11
N SER A 84 4.80 4.91 7.11
CA SER A 84 5.85 4.83 8.14
C SER A 84 6.80 6.03 8.08
N ASN A 85 7.80 6.08 8.96
CA ASN A 85 8.89 7.06 8.88
C ASN A 85 10.27 6.37 8.74
N PRO A 86 10.88 6.35 7.54
CA PRO A 86 10.42 6.96 6.28
C PRO A 86 9.20 6.24 5.69
N LYS A 87 8.51 6.86 4.72
CA LYS A 87 7.44 6.20 3.98
C LYS A 87 8.02 5.00 3.23
N ILE A 88 7.32 3.88 3.19
CA ILE A 88 7.81 2.69 2.50
C ILE A 88 6.79 2.26 1.44
N ARG A 89 7.27 2.14 0.20
CA ARG A 89 6.49 1.71 -0.95
C ARG A 89 6.89 0.30 -1.39
N PHE A 90 5.91 -0.56 -1.56
CA PHE A 90 6.06 -1.90 -2.13
C PHE A 90 5.45 -1.95 -3.52
N GLU A 91 6.27 -2.15 -4.54
CA GLU A 91 5.86 -2.13 -5.94
C GLU A 91 5.88 -3.54 -6.56
N ILE A 92 4.96 -3.77 -7.47
CA ILE A 92 5.06 -4.79 -8.50
C ILE A 92 5.76 -4.16 -9.69
N HIS A 93 6.73 -4.87 -10.28
CA HIS A 93 7.36 -4.47 -11.54
C HIS A 93 6.88 -5.41 -12.66
N PRO A 94 5.77 -5.09 -13.35
CA PRO A 94 5.25 -5.95 -14.40
C PRO A 94 6.23 -6.04 -15.56
N LYS A 95 6.78 -7.23 -15.80
CA LYS A 95 7.63 -7.50 -16.97
C LYS A 95 6.82 -8.16 -18.07
N LYS A 96 6.82 -7.64 -19.31
CA LYS A 96 6.21 -8.33 -20.47
C LYS A 96 7.06 -9.54 -20.89
N ARG A 97 6.41 -10.66 -21.20
CA ARG A 97 6.99 -11.84 -21.83
C ARG A 97 6.69 -11.82 -23.33
N LEU A 98 7.43 -12.59 -24.14
CA LEU A 98 7.24 -12.64 -25.60
C LEU A 98 5.80 -12.99 -26.01
N PHE A 99 5.13 -13.89 -25.30
CA PHE A 99 3.75 -14.28 -25.58
C PHE A 99 2.69 -13.29 -25.05
N ASP A 100 3.08 -12.35 -24.17
CA ASP A 100 2.17 -11.34 -23.62
C ASP A 100 1.78 -10.29 -24.68
N CYS A 101 2.54 -10.18 -25.77
CA CYS A 101 2.25 -9.27 -26.89
C CYS A 101 0.88 -9.51 -27.53
N LEU A 102 0.33 -10.71 -27.38
CA LEU A 102 -1.00 -11.10 -27.91
C LEU A 102 -2.13 -10.91 -26.89
N ASN A 103 -1.81 -10.61 -25.63
CA ASN A 103 -2.77 -10.47 -24.54
C ASN A 103 -2.76 -9.05 -23.97
N LYS A 104 -3.78 -8.25 -24.29
CA LYS A 104 -3.96 -6.90 -23.74
C LYS A 104 -3.99 -6.85 -22.20
N TYR A 105 -4.38 -7.95 -21.55
CA TYR A 105 -4.54 -8.07 -20.09
C TYR A 105 -3.40 -8.84 -19.41
N TRP A 106 -2.23 -8.96 -20.05
CA TRP A 106 -1.08 -9.71 -19.52
C TRP A 106 -0.67 -9.31 -18.10
N TYR A 107 -0.86 -8.05 -17.71
CA TYR A 107 -0.51 -7.52 -16.39
C TYR A 107 -1.42 -8.06 -15.28
N GLN A 108 -2.63 -8.55 -15.60
CA GLN A 108 -3.54 -9.10 -14.58
C GLN A 108 -2.97 -10.34 -13.88
N ARG A 109 -1.93 -10.98 -14.43
CA ARG A 109 -1.25 -12.08 -13.74
C ARG A 109 -0.63 -11.70 -12.40
N TYR A 110 -0.33 -10.42 -12.19
CA TYR A 110 0.26 -9.92 -10.94
C TYR A 110 -0.82 -9.53 -9.92
N TYR A 111 -2.09 -9.48 -10.32
CA TYR A 111 -3.19 -9.09 -9.44
C TYR A 111 -3.35 -9.99 -8.21
N PRO A 112 -3.16 -11.32 -8.29
CA PRO A 112 -3.21 -12.17 -7.09
C PRO A 112 -2.17 -11.80 -6.03
N GLU A 113 -0.96 -11.40 -6.46
CA GLU A 113 0.11 -10.95 -5.55
C GLU A 113 -0.29 -9.61 -4.89
N PHE A 114 -0.79 -8.67 -5.69
CA PHE A 114 -1.30 -7.39 -5.21
C PHE A 114 -2.45 -7.55 -4.20
N ARG A 115 -3.43 -8.41 -4.53
CA ARG A 115 -4.61 -8.67 -3.69
C ARG A 115 -4.28 -9.44 -2.42
N LYS A 116 -3.19 -10.20 -2.40
CA LYS A 116 -2.76 -10.91 -1.19
C LYS A 116 -2.49 -9.91 -0.05
N VAL A 117 -1.82 -8.79 -0.33
CA VAL A 117 -1.53 -7.76 0.68
C VAL A 117 -2.83 -7.17 1.25
N ASP A 118 -3.77 -6.79 0.39
CA ASP A 118 -5.11 -6.30 0.78
C ASP A 118 -5.83 -7.30 1.70
N ASN A 119 -5.82 -8.58 1.33
CA ASN A 119 -6.49 -9.62 2.09
C ASN A 119 -5.85 -9.81 3.47
N GLU A 120 -4.51 -9.78 3.57
CA GLU A 120 -3.83 -9.91 4.86
C GLU A 120 -4.07 -8.70 5.77
N LEU A 121 -4.08 -7.49 5.23
CA LEU A 121 -4.45 -6.28 6.00
C LEU A 121 -5.88 -6.37 6.53
N HIS A 122 -6.84 -6.74 5.67
CA HIS A 122 -8.23 -6.86 6.09
C HIS A 122 -8.45 -7.94 7.15
N LYS A 123 -7.72 -9.06 7.08
CA LYS A 123 -7.78 -10.13 8.11
C LYS A 123 -7.42 -9.63 9.50
N VAL A 124 -6.57 -8.61 9.60
CA VAL A 124 -6.15 -8.02 10.88
C VAL A 124 -6.88 -6.71 11.21
N GLY A 125 -7.91 -6.36 10.44
CA GLY A 125 -8.75 -5.19 10.66
C GLY A 125 -8.13 -3.86 10.18
N LEU A 126 -7.15 -3.93 9.28
CA LEU A 126 -6.49 -2.78 8.66
C LEU A 126 -6.87 -2.66 7.18
N CYS A 127 -6.65 -1.50 6.59
CA CYS A 127 -6.87 -1.27 5.16
C CYS A 127 -5.90 -0.22 4.60
N THR A 128 -6.01 0.04 3.30
CA THR A 128 -5.33 1.14 2.60
C THR A 128 -6.34 1.91 1.79
N PHE A 129 -6.08 3.21 1.60
CA PHE A 129 -6.85 4.05 0.70
C PHE A 129 -6.62 3.65 -0.75
N ASP A 130 -7.69 3.47 -1.52
CA ASP A 130 -7.64 2.96 -2.88
C ASP A 130 -7.69 4.10 -3.89
N LEU A 131 -6.60 4.31 -4.64
CA LEU A 131 -6.51 5.34 -5.68
C LEU A 131 -6.89 4.83 -7.07
N GLY A 132 -7.07 3.51 -7.21
CA GLY A 132 -7.29 2.85 -8.49
C GLY A 132 -7.63 1.38 -8.33
#